data_AF-A0A7G9RZU5-F1
#
_entry.id   AF-A0A7G9RZU5-F1
#
_cell.length_a   1.000
_cell.length_b   1.000
_cell.length_c   1.000
_cell.angle_alpha   90.00
_cell.angle_beta   90.00
_cell.angle_gamma   90.00
#
_symmetry.space_group_name_H-M   'P 1'
#
loop_
_entity.id
_entity.type
_entity.pdbx_description
1 polymer ?
#
loop_
_entity_poly.entity_id
_entity_poly.type
_entity_poly.pdbx_seq_one_letter_code
_entity_poly.pdbx_strand_id
1 'polypeptide(L)'
;MENNLLELIEYVETHLTDSDYQNVIKKIALSMADKPDSAIPHNLLGIVLLKHGLYNLAMNHFRAAVALDPTYTPANYNMISCDDPKFHPAFSSNTIIQGSTQKLTITKDGNITVIHI
;
A
#
# COMPACT_ATOMS: atom_id res chain seq x y z
N MET A 1 -2.20 -10.61 -19.68
CA MET A 1 -1.71 -11.15 -18.39
C MET A 1 -1.11 -10.08 -17.48
N GLU A 2 -0.65 -8.92 -17.99
CA GLU A 2 -0.18 -7.80 -17.15
C GLU A 2 -1.30 -7.02 -16.42
N ASN A 3 -2.57 -7.15 -16.84
CA ASN A 3 -3.68 -6.37 -16.27
C ASN A 3 -4.16 -6.80 -14.87
N ASN A 4 -3.79 -7.99 -14.37
CA ASN A 4 -4.40 -8.55 -13.13
C ASN A 4 -4.00 -7.77 -11.86
N LEU A 5 -2.75 -7.28 -11.77
CA LEU A 5 -2.29 -6.55 -10.58
C LEU A 5 -2.80 -5.11 -10.55
N LEU A 6 -2.97 -4.46 -11.70
CA LEU A 6 -3.61 -3.14 -11.79
C LEU A 6 -5.10 -3.22 -11.45
N GLU A 7 -5.80 -4.23 -11.98
CA GLU A 7 -7.20 -4.52 -11.61
C GLU A 7 -7.34 -4.80 -10.11
N LEU A 8 -6.38 -5.51 -9.51
CA LEU A 8 -6.37 -5.73 -8.06
C LEU A 8 -6.24 -4.42 -7.30
N ILE A 9 -5.30 -3.55 -7.70
CA ILE A 9 -5.10 -2.24 -7.06
C ILE A 9 -6.41 -1.43 -7.12
N GLU A 10 -7.01 -1.29 -8.30
CA GLU A 10 -8.25 -0.55 -8.49
C GLU A 10 -9.40 -1.16 -7.69
N TYR A 11 -9.52 -2.48 -7.67
CA TYR A 11 -10.52 -3.18 -6.88
C TYR A 11 -10.37 -2.90 -5.39
N VAL A 12 -9.15 -3.01 -4.85
CA VAL A 12 -8.90 -2.73 -3.43
C VAL A 12 -9.19 -1.27 -3.13
N GLU A 13 -8.72 -0.33 -3.95
CA GLU A 13 -8.95 1.11 -3.75
C GLU A 13 -10.44 1.46 -3.68
N THR A 14 -11.25 0.88 -4.57
CA THR A 14 -12.69 1.18 -4.69
C THR A 14 -13.57 0.43 -3.69
N HIS A 15 -13.17 -0.78 -3.27
CA HIS A 15 -13.98 -1.66 -2.42
C HIS A 15 -13.48 -1.75 -0.97
N LEU A 16 -12.42 -1.01 -0.60
CA LEU A 16 -11.93 -0.96 0.77
C LEU A 16 -12.81 -0.07 1.67
N THR A 17 -14.03 -0.57 1.87
CA THR A 17 -15.04 -0.08 2.82
C THR A 17 -15.25 -1.13 3.90
N ASP A 18 -15.71 -0.71 5.08
CA ASP A 18 -15.91 -1.61 6.23
C ASP A 18 -16.89 -2.77 5.95
N SER A 19 -17.81 -2.60 4.98
CA SER A 19 -18.78 -3.64 4.62
C SER A 19 -18.23 -4.71 3.68
N ASP A 20 -17.15 -4.44 2.94
CA ASP A 20 -16.68 -5.30 1.85
C ASP A 20 -15.24 -5.83 2.03
N TYR A 21 -14.62 -5.56 3.19
CA TYR A 21 -13.21 -5.90 3.44
C TYR A 21 -12.92 -7.41 3.32
N GLN A 22 -13.90 -8.29 3.56
CA GLN A 22 -13.74 -9.74 3.43
C GLN A 22 -13.50 -10.17 1.98
N ASN A 23 -14.21 -9.57 1.02
CA ASN A 23 -13.99 -9.86 -0.40
C ASN A 23 -12.65 -9.28 -0.87
N VAL A 24 -12.28 -8.10 -0.38
CA VAL A 24 -10.98 -7.48 -0.60
C VAL A 24 -9.84 -8.41 -0.16
N ILE A 25 -9.88 -8.90 1.09
CA ILE A 25 -8.87 -9.84 1.60
C ILE A 25 -8.82 -11.11 0.76
N LYS A 26 -9.98 -11.69 0.41
CA LYS A 26 -10.05 -12.89 -0.41
C LYS A 26 -9.38 -12.69 -1.77
N LYS A 27 -9.64 -11.55 -2.44
CA LYS A 27 -9.06 -11.26 -3.75
C LYS A 27 -7.55 -11.00 -3.67
N ILE A 28 -7.08 -10.34 -2.61
CA ILE A 28 -5.65 -10.18 -2.34
C ILE A 28 -4.97 -11.54 -2.09
N ALA A 29 -5.58 -12.43 -1.29
CA ALA A 29 -5.03 -13.75 -1.01
C ALA A 29 -4.91 -14.63 -2.26
N LEU A 30 -5.91 -14.59 -3.15
CA LEU A 30 -5.83 -15.26 -4.45
C LEU A 30 -4.70 -14.70 -5.31
N SER A 31 -4.51 -13.37 -5.33
CA SER A 31 -3.43 -12.77 -6.08
C SER A 31 -2.05 -13.10 -5.50
N MET A 32 -1.94 -13.23 -4.17
CA MET A 32 -0.69 -13.65 -3.51
C MET A 32 -0.34 -15.10 -3.84
N ALA A 33 -1.34 -15.98 -4.01
CA ALA A 33 -1.13 -17.36 -4.45
C ALA A 33 -0.73 -17.45 -5.94
N ASP A 34 -1.29 -16.60 -6.80
CA ASP A 34 -0.96 -16.54 -8.23
C ASP A 34 0.41 -15.88 -8.49
N LYS A 35 0.77 -14.89 -7.68
CA LYS A 35 1.97 -14.06 -7.80
C LYS A 35 2.74 -14.00 -6.47
N PRO A 36 3.33 -15.13 -6.02
CA PRO A 36 3.99 -15.21 -4.72
C PRO A 36 5.28 -14.36 -4.62
N ASP A 37 5.83 -13.96 -5.76
CA ASP A 37 7.01 -13.10 -5.91
C ASP A 37 6.67 -11.61 -6.03
N SER A 38 5.38 -11.26 -6.01
CA SER A 38 4.94 -9.87 -6.17
C SER A 38 4.82 -9.14 -4.83
N ALA A 39 5.41 -7.94 -4.77
CA ALA A 39 5.27 -7.04 -3.62
C ALA A 39 3.85 -6.45 -3.50
N ILE A 40 3.10 -6.36 -4.59
CA ILE A 40 1.81 -5.64 -4.64
C ILE A 40 0.77 -6.25 -3.70
N PRO A 41 0.47 -7.58 -3.72
CA PRO A 41 -0.53 -8.16 -2.81
C PRO A 41 -0.17 -7.99 -1.34
N HIS A 42 1.12 -8.07 -1.00
CA HIS A 42 1.59 -7.83 0.37
C HIS A 42 1.36 -6.37 0.80
N ASN A 43 1.71 -5.40 -0.05
CA ASN A 43 1.43 -4.00 0.23
C ASN A 43 -0.07 -3.74 0.41
N LEU A 44 -0.91 -4.26 -0.49
CA LEU A 44 -2.36 -4.09 -0.42
C LEU A 44 -2.95 -4.68 0.85
N LEU A 45 -2.51 -5.88 1.27
CA LEU A 45 -2.96 -6.47 2.54
C LEU A 45 -2.54 -5.63 3.74
N GLY A 46 -1.31 -5.08 3.71
CA GLY A 46 -0.84 -4.15 4.74
C GLY A 46 -1.76 -2.93 4.88
N ILE A 47 -2.19 -2.34 3.76
CA ILE A 47 -3.15 -1.21 3.75
C ILE A 47 -4.49 -1.61 4.38
N VAL A 48 -5.02 -2.79 4.04
CA VAL A 48 -6.28 -3.28 4.61
C VAL A 48 -6.15 -3.44 6.13
N LEU A 49 -5.09 -4.10 6.60
CA LEU A 49 -4.83 -4.33 8.02
C LEU A 49 -4.67 -3.01 8.78
N LEU A 50 -3.97 -2.05 8.18
CA LEU A 50 -3.76 -0.74 8.77
C LEU A 50 -5.07 0.01 8.99
N LYS A 51 -5.99 0.00 8.01
CA LYS A 51 -7.31 0.62 8.16
C LYS A 51 -8.14 0.01 9.29
N HIS A 52 -7.88 -1.25 9.65
CA HIS A 52 -8.53 -1.95 10.76
C HIS A 52 -7.77 -1.80 12.10
N GLY A 53 -6.76 -0.91 12.16
CA GLY A 53 -5.97 -0.68 13.38
C GLY A 53 -5.00 -1.82 13.74
N LEU A 54 -4.75 -2.75 12.80
CA LEU A 54 -3.87 -3.90 13.02
C LEU A 54 -2.43 -3.58 12.59
N TYR A 55 -1.86 -2.53 13.21
CA TYR A 55 -0.55 -1.95 12.85
C TYR A 55 0.60 -2.96 12.78
N ASN A 56 0.72 -3.83 13.80
CA ASN A 56 1.78 -4.84 13.83
C ASN A 56 1.71 -5.82 12.66
N LEU A 57 0.50 -6.22 12.25
CA LEU A 57 0.31 -7.12 11.11
C LEU A 57 0.55 -6.38 9.80
N ALA A 58 0.09 -5.13 9.68
CA ALA A 58 0.35 -4.29 8.51
C ALA A 58 1.86 -4.13 8.26
N MET A 59 2.63 -3.83 9.31
CA MET A 59 4.10 -3.69 9.24
C MET A 59 4.78 -4.97 8.70
N ASN A 60 4.33 -6.15 9.12
CA ASN A 60 4.87 -7.42 8.60
C ASN A 60 4.65 -7.56 7.09
N HIS A 61 3.48 -7.17 6.61
CA HIS A 61 3.15 -7.22 5.19
C HIS A 61 3.89 -6.16 4.36
N PHE A 62 4.08 -4.94 4.89
CA PHE A 62 4.91 -3.93 4.23
C PHE A 62 6.37 -4.38 4.14
N ARG A 63 6.92 -4.96 5.21
CA ARG A 63 8.28 -5.54 5.20
C ARG A 63 8.43 -6.66 4.19
N ALA A 64 7.44 -7.54 4.08
CA ALA A 64 7.44 -8.59 3.06
C ALA A 64 7.43 -8.00 1.65
N ALA A 65 6.61 -6.98 1.40
CA ALA A 65 6.58 -6.29 0.11
C ALA A 65 7.93 -5.65 -0.23
N VAL A 66 8.57 -4.96 0.73
CA VAL A 66 9.92 -4.37 0.55
C VAL A 66 10.99 -5.45 0.34
N ALA A 67 10.87 -6.60 0.98
CA ALA A 67 11.81 -7.71 0.80
C ALA A 67 11.69 -8.36 -0.59
N LEU A 68 10.47 -8.43 -1.14
CA LEU A 68 10.20 -8.95 -2.48
C LEU A 68 10.64 -7.97 -3.58
N ASP A 69 10.32 -6.70 -3.41
CA ASP A 69 10.75 -5.63 -4.31
C ASP A 69 11.15 -4.37 -3.52
N PRO A 70 12.45 -4.19 -3.25
CA PRO A 70 12.95 -3.00 -2.57
C PRO A 70 12.71 -1.70 -3.35
N THR A 71 12.46 -1.78 -4.66
CA THR A 71 12.22 -0.62 -5.53
C THR A 71 10.74 -0.24 -5.63
N TYR A 72 9.84 -1.05 -5.07
CA TYR A 72 8.41 -0.77 -5.05
C TYR A 72 8.09 0.36 -4.04
N THR A 73 8.13 1.59 -4.54
CA THR A 73 7.95 2.82 -3.77
C THR A 73 6.74 2.82 -2.82
N PRO A 74 5.55 2.32 -3.19
CA PRO A 74 4.39 2.31 -2.30
C PRO A 74 4.62 1.51 -1.01
N ALA A 75 5.28 0.36 -1.07
CA ALA A 75 5.56 -0.44 0.12
C ALA A 75 6.55 0.25 1.06
N ASN A 76 7.59 0.90 0.52
CA ASN A 76 8.53 1.68 1.32
C ASN A 76 7.83 2.85 2.02
N TYR A 77 7.02 3.61 1.28
CA TYR A 77 6.25 4.72 1.83
C TYR A 77 5.30 4.25 2.93
N ASN A 78 4.52 3.21 2.66
CA ASN A 78 3.57 2.67 3.63
C ASN A 78 4.26 2.07 4.86
N MET A 79 5.43 1.45 4.70
CA MET A 79 6.23 0.94 5.81
C MET A 79 6.71 2.05 6.73
N ILE A 80 7.27 3.13 6.17
CA ILE A 80 7.81 4.26 6.94
C ILE A 80 6.70 4.99 7.70
N SER A 81 5.52 5.09 7.10
CA SER A 81 4.43 5.91 7.61
C SER A 81 3.31 5.12 8.29
N CYS A 82 3.41 3.79 8.45
CA CYS A 82 2.30 3.01 9.03
C CYS A 82 1.98 3.37 10.49
N ASP A 83 2.92 3.98 11.21
CA ASP A 83 2.74 4.39 12.59
C ASP A 83 2.21 5.85 12.72
N ASP A 84 1.97 6.54 11.60
CA ASP A 84 1.46 7.92 11.60
C ASP A 84 -0.08 7.97 11.59
N PRO A 85 -0.73 8.60 12.59
CA PRO A 85 -2.19 8.73 12.66
C PRO A 85 -2.81 9.60 11.54
N LYS A 86 -2.02 10.39 10.80
CA LYS A 86 -2.47 11.19 9.64
C LYS A 86 -2.13 10.53 8.30
N PHE A 87 -1.73 9.27 8.33
CA PHE A 87 -1.27 8.55 7.16
C PHE A 87 -2.35 8.33 6.10
N HIS A 88 -1.97 8.52 4.83
CA HIS A 88 -2.73 8.13 3.67
C HIS A 88 -2.01 7.00 2.92
N PRO A 89 -2.59 5.80 2.78
CA PRO A 89 -1.93 4.67 2.12
C PRO A 89 -1.73 4.89 0.63
N ALA A 90 -0.55 4.52 0.14
CA ALA A 90 -0.23 4.49 -1.29
C ALA A 90 -0.45 3.07 -1.86
N PHE A 91 -1.32 2.96 -2.87
CA PHE A 91 -1.64 1.67 -3.50
C PHE A 91 -0.71 1.34 -4.68
N SER A 92 -0.25 2.36 -5.42
CA SER A 92 0.63 2.21 -6.59
C SER A 92 1.56 3.42 -6.78
N SER A 93 2.55 3.29 -7.66
CA SER A 93 3.42 4.40 -8.06
C SER A 93 2.64 5.59 -8.65
N ASN A 94 1.48 5.33 -9.26
CA ASN A 94 0.60 6.36 -9.80
C ASN A 94 -0.29 6.99 -8.71
N THR A 95 -0.57 6.29 -7.61
CA THR A 95 -1.35 6.79 -6.48
C THR A 95 -0.64 7.92 -5.73
N ILE A 96 0.71 7.93 -5.75
CA ILE A 96 1.50 9.07 -5.24
C ILE A 96 1.23 10.35 -6.07
N ILE A 97 0.58 10.25 -7.24
CA ILE A 97 0.42 11.35 -8.22
C ILE A 97 -1.04 11.80 -8.42
N GLN A 98 -2.05 11.05 -7.97
CA GLN A 98 -3.46 11.45 -8.12
C GLN A 98 -4.20 11.41 -6.78
N GLY A 99 -4.33 12.57 -6.14
CA GLY A 99 -5.25 12.74 -5.00
C GLY A 99 -4.91 13.85 -4.02
N SER A 100 -3.67 14.33 -4.01
CA SER A 100 -3.30 15.55 -3.30
C SER A 100 -2.21 16.26 -4.09
N THR A 101 -2.38 17.56 -4.33
CA THR A 101 -1.35 18.51 -4.78
C THR A 101 -0.25 18.68 -3.73
N GLN A 102 0.27 17.56 -3.24
CA GLN A 102 1.20 17.47 -2.14
C GLN A 102 2.32 16.54 -2.56
N LYS A 103 3.38 17.14 -3.11
CA LYS A 103 4.62 16.43 -3.41
C LYS A 103 5.35 16.21 -2.08
N LEU A 104 5.44 14.98 -1.63
CA LEU A 104 6.23 14.62 -0.45
C LEU A 104 7.70 14.52 -0.85
N THR A 105 8.58 15.17 -0.10
CA THR A 105 10.04 15.04 -0.27
C THR A 105 10.65 14.57 1.04
N ILE A 106 11.49 13.55 0.96
CA ILE A 106 12.29 13.05 2.08
C ILE A 106 13.57 13.89 2.13
N THR A 107 13.76 14.63 3.21
CA THR A 107 14.97 15.43 3.43
C THR A 107 16.13 14.53 3.85
N LYS A 108 17.38 15.02 3.75
CA LYS A 108 18.59 14.22 4.03
C LYS A 108 18.68 13.69 5.48
N ASP A 109 17.90 14.26 6.38
CA ASP A 109 17.74 13.88 7.79
C ASP A 109 16.53 12.96 8.04
N GLY A 110 15.83 12.52 6.99
CA GLY A 110 14.74 11.53 7.07
C GLY A 110 13.36 12.10 7.37
N ASN A 111 13.20 13.43 7.38
CA ASN A 111 11.91 14.07 7.60
C ASN A 111 11.08 14.10 6.31
N ILE A 112 9.78 13.80 6.42
CA ILE A 112 8.83 13.90 5.31
C ILE A 112 8.26 15.32 5.32
N THR A 113 8.55 16.09 4.27
CA THR A 113 7.99 17.43 4.10
C THR A 113 6.96 17.45 2.98
N VAL A 114 5.82 18.07 3.27
CA VAL A 114 4.72 18.23 2.32
C VAL A 114 4.89 19.52 1.53
N ILE A 115 5.11 19.43 0.22
CA ILE A 115 5.20 20.59 -0.67
C ILE A 115 3.85 20.75 -1.38
N HIS A 116 3.17 21.86 -1.13
CA HIS A 116 1.97 22.25 -1.85
C HIS A 116 2.38 22.84 -3.21
N ILE A 117 1.87 22.29 -4.31
CA ILE A 117 2.03 22.81 -5.67
C ILE A 117 0.70 23.33 -6.21
#